data_AF-A0A2K9P7S8-F1
#
_entry.id   AF-A0A2K9P7S8-F1
#
_cell.length_a   1.000
_cell.length_b   1.000
_cell.length_c   1.000
_cell.angle_alpha   90.00
_cell.angle_beta   90.00
_cell.angle_gamma   90.00
#
_symmetry.space_group_name_H-M   'P 1'
#
loop_
_entity.id
_entity.type
_entity.pdbx_description
1 polymer ?
#
loop_
_entity_poly.entity_id
_entity_poly.type
_entity_poly.pdbx_seq_one_letter_code
_entity_poly.pdbx_strand_id
1 'polypeptide(L)'
;MSKRLDILKASLAKKEARFDERLQHHFDTVAQANGQPLNDKRNGRATLNKWDKQNDALRALQDSIQRTKDAIDREETKIALVSLVELPAYLQQAIDDGLITQWRKHPRFFFVVGVSGGRIVLNEDTGTIGHRYLNKVSKAEYPAFRDVFNKLNRQCRELNQVA
;
A
#
# COMPACT_ATOMS: atom_id res chain seq x y z
N MET A 1 -6.80 -1.91 9.71
CA MET A 1 -6.51 -1.25 8.41
C MET A 1 -5.10 -0.67 8.44
N SER A 2 -4.39 -0.66 7.32
CA SER A 2 -3.04 -0.06 7.24
C SER A 2 -3.15 1.45 7.03
N LYS A 3 -2.36 2.26 7.76
CA LYS A 3 -2.27 3.72 7.55
C LYS A 3 -2.09 4.10 6.07
N ARG A 4 -1.32 3.32 5.31
CA ARG A 4 -1.12 3.53 3.86
C ARG A 4 -2.41 3.31 3.06
N LEU A 5 -3.16 2.26 3.38
CA LEU A 5 -4.42 1.94 2.72
C LEU A 5 -5.47 3.03 2.98
N ASP A 6 -5.53 3.55 4.21
CA ASP A 6 -6.45 4.62 4.58
C ASP A 6 -6.14 5.91 3.78
N ILE A 7 -4.87 6.28 3.65
CA ILE A 7 -4.43 7.42 2.83
C ILE A 7 -4.83 7.24 1.36
N LEU A 8 -4.65 6.03 0.81
CA LEU A 8 -5.00 5.75 -0.58
C LEU A 8 -6.51 5.85 -0.82
N LYS A 9 -7.34 5.29 0.08
CA LYS A 9 -8.81 5.39 0.01
C LYS A 9 -9.29 6.83 0.13
N ALA A 10 -8.72 7.61 1.05
CA ALA A 10 -9.00 9.04 1.16
C ALA A 10 -8.57 9.82 -0.10
N SER A 11 -7.44 9.46 -0.71
CA SER A 11 -7.00 10.08 -1.98
C SER A 11 -7.92 9.73 -3.13
N LEU A 12 -8.41 8.50 -3.20
CA LEU A 12 -9.36 8.05 -4.22
C LEU A 12 -10.65 8.86 -4.15
N ALA A 13 -11.26 8.94 -2.96
CA ALA A 13 -12.50 9.69 -2.76
C ALA A 13 -12.38 11.16 -3.20
N LYS A 14 -11.24 11.82 -2.88
CA LYS A 14 -10.99 13.21 -3.32
C LYS A 14 -10.87 13.34 -4.85
N LYS A 15 -10.27 12.34 -5.52
CA LYS A 15 -10.11 12.36 -6.98
C LYS A 15 -11.44 12.10 -7.70
N GLU A 16 -12.24 11.18 -7.18
CA GLU A 16 -13.59 10.88 -7.69
C GLU A 16 -14.49 12.12 -7.55
N ALA A 17 -14.52 12.76 -6.37
CA ALA A 17 -15.28 14.00 -6.18
C ALA A 17 -14.86 15.12 -7.15
N ARG A 18 -13.54 15.27 -7.39
CA ARG A 18 -13.02 16.24 -8.37
C ARG A 18 -13.39 15.88 -9.80
N PHE A 19 -13.50 14.60 -10.12
CA PHE A 19 -13.91 14.14 -11.44
C PHE A 19 -15.37 14.48 -11.69
N ASP A 20 -16.23 14.20 -10.71
CA ASP A 20 -17.65 14.52 -10.78
C ASP A 20 -17.88 16.03 -10.94
N GLU A 21 -17.17 16.86 -10.18
CA GLU A 21 -17.21 18.32 -10.33
C GLU A 21 -16.82 18.78 -11.74
N ARG A 22 -15.74 18.22 -12.30
CA ARG A 22 -15.28 18.55 -13.67
C ARG A 22 -16.24 18.06 -14.74
N LEU A 23 -16.86 16.90 -14.52
CA LEU A 23 -17.82 16.32 -15.42
C LEU A 23 -19.09 17.18 -15.45
N GLN A 24 -19.58 17.62 -14.29
CA GLN A 24 -20.70 18.55 -14.20
C GLN A 24 -20.39 19.86 -14.92
N HIS A 25 -19.21 20.45 -14.67
CA HIS A 25 -18.79 21.67 -15.35
C HIS A 25 -18.70 21.50 -16.89
N HIS A 26 -18.30 20.33 -17.38
CA HIS A 26 -18.32 20.03 -18.81
C HIS A 26 -19.77 20.02 -19.35
N PHE A 27 -20.68 19.33 -18.67
CA PHE A 27 -22.10 19.31 -19.04
C PHE A 27 -22.72 20.71 -19.03
N ASP A 28 -22.43 21.53 -18.01
CA ASP A 28 -22.90 22.92 -17.94
C ASP A 28 -22.37 23.74 -19.12
N THR A 29 -21.10 23.53 -19.49
CA THR A 29 -20.48 24.19 -20.66
C THR A 29 -21.13 23.75 -21.98
N VAL A 30 -21.52 22.48 -22.10
CA VAL A 30 -22.22 21.95 -23.29
C VAL A 30 -23.65 22.49 -23.35
N ALA A 31 -24.37 22.49 -22.23
CA ALA A 31 -25.73 22.99 -22.13
C ALA A 31 -25.85 24.47 -22.53
N GLN A 32 -24.87 25.30 -22.15
CA GLN A 32 -24.78 26.71 -22.57
C GLN A 32 -24.70 26.90 -24.09
N ALA A 33 -24.23 25.91 -24.83
CA ALA A 33 -24.10 25.96 -26.29
C ALA A 33 -25.29 25.38 -27.05
N ASN A 34 -26.21 24.67 -26.36
CA ASN A 34 -27.34 24.00 -27.00
C ASN A 34 -28.42 25.00 -27.45
N GLY A 35 -28.76 24.99 -28.74
CA GLY A 35 -29.83 25.81 -29.34
C GLY A 35 -29.43 26.67 -30.55
N GLN A 36 -28.15 26.77 -30.90
CA GLN A 36 -27.67 27.45 -32.12
C GLN A 36 -26.75 26.54 -32.93
N PRO A 37 -26.74 26.61 -34.29
CA PRO A 37 -25.86 25.76 -35.09
C PRO A 37 -24.39 26.08 -34.75
N LEU A 38 -23.67 25.11 -34.17
CA LEU A 38 -22.28 25.27 -33.73
C LEU A 38 -21.33 25.55 -34.91
N ASN A 39 -21.73 25.12 -36.10
CA ASN A 39 -21.04 25.32 -37.37
C ASN A 39 -21.22 26.75 -37.95
N ASP A 40 -22.25 27.48 -37.52
CA ASP A 40 -22.64 28.79 -38.08
C ASP A 40 -22.12 29.98 -37.25
N LYS A 41 -21.24 29.72 -36.26
CA LYS A 41 -20.61 30.76 -35.44
C LYS A 41 -19.18 31.04 -35.88
N ARG A 42 -18.85 32.33 -35.99
CA ARG A 42 -17.46 32.86 -36.09
C ARG A 42 -16.52 32.33 -34.99
N ASN A 43 -17.07 31.82 -33.88
CA ASN A 43 -16.35 31.28 -32.71
C ASN A 43 -16.56 29.75 -32.47
N GLY A 44 -17.12 28.99 -33.43
CA GLY A 44 -17.39 27.55 -33.24
C GLY A 44 -16.15 26.72 -32.86
N ARG A 45 -15.02 26.99 -33.53
CA ARG A 45 -13.73 26.34 -33.24
C ARG A 45 -13.23 26.61 -31.81
N ALA A 46 -13.48 27.81 -31.27
CA ALA A 46 -13.09 28.13 -29.90
C ALA A 46 -13.91 27.32 -28.87
N THR A 47 -15.18 27.04 -29.17
CA THR A 47 -16.05 26.22 -28.32
C THR A 47 -15.62 24.76 -28.33
N LEU A 48 -15.36 24.20 -29.51
CA LEU A 48 -14.84 22.83 -29.65
C LEU A 48 -13.50 22.66 -28.92
N ASN A 49 -12.56 23.59 -29.11
CA ASN A 49 -11.28 23.57 -28.40
C ASN A 49 -11.45 23.61 -26.86
N LYS A 50 -12.48 24.30 -26.36
CA LYS A 50 -12.79 24.33 -24.91
C LYS A 50 -13.28 22.96 -24.45
N TRP A 51 -14.17 22.32 -25.19
CA TRP A 51 -14.68 20.98 -24.89
C TRP A 51 -13.58 19.93 -24.94
N ASP A 52 -12.72 19.97 -25.96
CA ASP A 52 -11.59 19.05 -26.07
C ASP A 52 -10.65 19.17 -24.87
N LYS A 53 -10.30 20.39 -24.46
CA LYS A 53 -9.49 20.61 -23.24
C LYS A 53 -10.17 20.07 -21.97
N GLN A 54 -11.48 20.21 -21.86
CA GLN A 54 -12.24 19.66 -20.72
C GLN A 54 -12.23 18.13 -20.74
N ASN A 55 -12.42 17.52 -21.91
CA ASN A 55 -12.36 16.07 -22.10
C ASN A 55 -10.97 15.51 -21.81
N ASP A 56 -9.91 16.16 -22.27
CA ASP A 56 -8.53 15.76 -21.98
C ASP A 56 -8.23 15.83 -20.48
N ALA A 57 -8.73 16.87 -19.81
CA ALA A 57 -8.61 17.00 -18.35
C ALA A 57 -9.39 15.91 -17.60
N LEU A 58 -10.55 15.49 -18.10
CA LEU A 58 -11.33 14.37 -17.55
C LEU A 58 -10.59 13.04 -17.74
N ARG A 59 -10.09 12.76 -18.94
CA ARG A 59 -9.29 11.55 -19.25
C ARG A 59 -8.06 11.45 -18.34
N ALA A 60 -7.30 12.53 -18.20
CA ALA A 60 -6.13 12.54 -17.34
C ALA A 60 -6.48 12.29 -15.86
N LEU A 61 -7.64 12.77 -15.39
CA LEU A 61 -8.11 12.52 -14.04
C LEU A 61 -8.61 11.09 -13.86
N GLN A 62 -9.30 10.52 -14.86
CA GLN A 62 -9.69 9.12 -14.89
C GLN A 62 -8.48 8.19 -14.79
N ASP A 63 -7.41 8.47 -15.55
CA ASP A 63 -6.15 7.72 -15.45
C ASP A 63 -5.53 7.80 -14.05
N SER A 64 -5.59 8.98 -13.42
CA SER A 64 -5.10 9.19 -12.05
C SER A 64 -5.92 8.39 -11.02
N ILE A 65 -7.25 8.33 -11.20
CA ILE A 65 -8.16 7.51 -10.40
C ILE A 65 -7.79 6.04 -10.54
N GLN A 66 -7.64 5.55 -11.78
CA GLN A 66 -7.32 4.14 -12.03
C GLN A 66 -5.99 3.73 -11.37
N ARG A 67 -4.94 4.54 -11.52
CA ARG A 67 -3.65 4.30 -10.84
C ARG A 67 -3.79 4.22 -9.32
N THR A 68 -4.74 4.95 -8.75
CA THR A 68 -5.01 4.95 -7.30
C THR A 68 -5.76 3.68 -6.89
N LYS A 69 -6.73 3.23 -7.69
CA LYS A 69 -7.43 1.94 -7.51
C LYS A 69 -6.43 0.78 -7.56
N ASP A 70 -5.59 0.73 -8.59
CA ASP A 70 -4.55 -0.31 -8.70
C ASP A 70 -3.58 -0.28 -7.50
N ALA A 71 -3.29 0.89 -6.95
CA ALA A 71 -2.43 1.02 -5.76
C ALA A 71 -3.10 0.49 -4.49
N ILE A 72 -4.42 0.69 -4.36
CA ILE A 72 -5.25 0.12 -3.28
C ILE A 72 -5.24 -1.40 -3.40
N ASP A 73 -5.55 -1.95 -4.56
CA ASP A 73 -5.64 -3.40 -4.79
C ASP A 73 -4.32 -4.10 -4.46
N ARG A 74 -3.18 -3.52 -4.89
CA ARG A 74 -1.85 -4.03 -4.55
C ARG A 74 -1.59 -3.99 -3.04
N GLU A 75 -2.09 -2.99 -2.34
CA GLU A 75 -1.89 -2.86 -0.90
C GLU A 75 -2.79 -3.82 -0.11
N GLU A 76 -4.03 -3.99 -0.54
CA GLU A 76 -4.97 -4.98 0.02
C GLU A 76 -4.46 -6.41 -0.22
N THR A 77 -3.94 -6.70 -1.41
CA THR A 77 -3.30 -7.99 -1.72
C THR A 77 -2.16 -8.29 -0.75
N LYS A 78 -1.28 -7.32 -0.50
CA LYS A 78 -0.17 -7.49 0.46
C LYS A 78 -0.66 -7.74 1.89
N ILE A 79 -1.75 -7.09 2.30
CA ILE A 79 -2.35 -7.31 3.62
C ILE A 79 -2.97 -8.71 3.69
N ALA A 80 -3.68 -9.13 2.64
CA ALA A 80 -4.27 -10.46 2.55
C ALA A 80 -3.21 -11.57 2.60
N LEU A 81 -2.10 -11.39 1.87
CA LEU A 81 -0.96 -12.33 1.91
C LEU A 81 -0.36 -12.47 3.31
N VAL A 82 -0.30 -11.36 4.06
CA VAL A 82 0.14 -11.39 5.46
C VAL A 82 -0.82 -12.20 6.33
N SER A 83 -2.13 -11.96 6.20
CA SER A 83 -3.13 -12.68 7.01
C SER A 83 -3.25 -14.17 6.68
N LEU A 84 -2.82 -14.59 5.49
CA LEU A 84 -2.82 -16.01 5.09
C LEU A 84 -1.69 -16.81 5.73
N VAL A 85 -0.64 -16.16 6.26
CA VAL A 85 0.48 -16.87 6.88
C VAL A 85 0.15 -17.13 8.35
N GLU A 86 0.03 -18.40 8.69
CA GLU A 86 -0.08 -18.84 10.07
C GLU A 86 1.22 -18.56 10.82
N LEU A 87 1.13 -17.71 11.84
CA LEU A 87 2.25 -17.36 12.70
C LEU A 87 2.09 -18.03 14.06
N PRO A 88 3.15 -18.63 14.61
CA PRO A 88 3.20 -19.01 16.01
C PRO A 88 2.90 -17.83 16.94
N ALA A 89 2.21 -18.10 18.06
CA ALA A 89 1.74 -17.08 18.99
C ALA A 89 2.85 -16.13 19.50
N TYR A 90 4.07 -16.64 19.71
CA TYR A 90 5.19 -15.82 20.17
C TYR A 90 5.64 -14.77 19.13
N LEU A 91 5.54 -15.06 17.83
CA LEU A 91 5.84 -14.08 16.78
C LEU A 91 4.74 -13.03 16.69
N GLN A 92 3.49 -13.45 16.82
CA GLN A 92 2.36 -12.51 16.85
C GLN A 92 2.50 -11.54 18.03
N GLN A 93 2.77 -12.07 19.24
CA GLN A 93 3.03 -11.24 20.42
C GLN A 93 4.21 -10.29 20.20
N ALA A 94 5.30 -10.74 19.56
CA ALA A 94 6.45 -9.88 19.30
C ALA A 94 6.16 -8.77 18.28
N ILE A 95 5.22 -8.99 17.36
CA ILE A 95 4.72 -7.95 16.44
C ILE A 95 3.87 -6.95 17.22
N ASP A 96 2.96 -7.44 18.07
CA ASP A 96 2.04 -6.61 18.86
C ASP A 96 2.79 -5.77 19.91
N ASP A 97 3.83 -6.33 20.52
CA ASP A 97 4.77 -5.65 21.42
C ASP A 97 5.66 -4.62 20.70
N GLY A 98 5.67 -4.61 19.36
CA GLY A 98 6.50 -3.72 18.55
C GLY A 98 7.99 -4.07 18.56
N LEU A 99 8.37 -5.30 18.91
CA LEU A 99 9.77 -5.76 18.87
C LEU A 99 10.22 -6.02 17.44
N ILE A 100 9.32 -6.57 16.63
CA ILE A 100 9.58 -6.90 15.23
C ILE A 100 8.45 -6.37 14.33
N THR A 101 8.78 -6.16 13.05
CA THR A 101 7.80 -5.82 12.02
C THR A 101 7.82 -6.89 10.93
N GLN A 102 6.62 -7.28 10.49
CA GLN A 102 6.47 -8.30 9.44
C GLN A 102 6.60 -7.70 8.05
N TRP A 103 7.32 -8.38 7.16
CA TRP A 103 7.49 -7.93 5.78
C TRP A 103 6.28 -8.30 4.93
N ARG A 104 5.48 -7.32 4.52
CA ARG A 104 4.26 -7.56 3.72
C ARG A 104 4.48 -8.27 2.38
N LYS A 105 5.66 -8.15 1.77
CA LYS A 105 5.98 -8.83 0.49
C LYS A 105 6.36 -10.30 0.71
N HIS A 106 6.97 -10.59 1.86
CA HIS A 106 7.43 -11.94 2.23
C HIS A 106 7.07 -12.16 3.70
N PRO A 107 5.81 -12.54 4.02
CA PRO A 107 5.28 -12.46 5.39
C PRO A 107 5.99 -13.35 6.43
N ARG A 108 6.82 -14.30 6.00
CA ARG A 108 7.68 -15.12 6.86
C ARG A 108 9.01 -14.47 7.25
N PHE A 109 9.25 -13.25 6.77
CA PHE A 109 10.43 -12.46 7.09
C PHE A 109 10.03 -11.31 8.01
N PHE A 110 10.87 -11.08 9.01
CA PHE A 110 10.65 -10.06 10.04
C PHE A 110 11.89 -9.18 10.21
N PHE A 111 11.66 -7.92 10.52
CA PHE A 111 12.70 -6.94 10.83
C PHE A 111 12.64 -6.56 12.30
N VAL A 112 13.78 -6.49 12.96
CA VAL A 112 13.85 -6.02 14.35
C VAL A 112 13.73 -4.50 14.35
N VAL A 113 12.85 -3.95 15.19
CA VAL A 113 12.67 -2.51 15.30
C VAL A 113 13.96 -1.87 15.84
N GLY A 114 14.43 -0.80 15.20
CA GLY A 114 15.67 -0.13 15.55
C GLY A 114 16.94 -0.75 14.94
N VAL A 115 16.81 -1.78 14.10
CA VAL A 115 17.94 -2.39 13.38
C VAL A 115 17.74 -2.20 11.88
N SER A 116 18.69 -1.55 11.22
CA SER A 116 18.63 -1.27 9.78
C SER A 116 18.85 -2.50 8.89
N GLY A 117 19.62 -3.47 9.39
CA GLY A 117 19.99 -4.70 8.69
C GLY A 117 19.44 -5.96 9.35
N GLY A 118 19.75 -7.12 8.75
CA GLY A 118 19.34 -8.40 9.29
C GLY A 118 17.85 -8.68 9.16
N ARG A 119 17.49 -9.96 9.10
CA ARG A 119 16.10 -10.43 9.06
C ARG A 119 15.98 -11.68 9.89
N ILE A 120 14.87 -11.82 10.60
CA ILE A 120 14.44 -13.08 11.19
C ILE A 120 13.55 -13.78 10.15
N VAL A 121 13.70 -15.09 10.00
CA VAL A 121 12.97 -15.88 9.00
C VAL A 121 12.33 -17.07 9.70
N LEU A 122 11.02 -17.24 9.51
CA LEU A 122 10.31 -18.44 9.91
C LEU A 122 10.41 -19.49 8.79
N ASN A 123 10.96 -20.66 9.11
CA ASN A 123 10.97 -21.80 8.20
C ASN A 123 9.62 -22.53 8.30
N GLU A 124 9.03 -22.80 7.14
CA GLU A 124 7.71 -23.43 7.03
C GLU A 124 7.76 -24.91 7.40
N ASP A 125 8.79 -25.63 6.96
CA ASP A 125 8.87 -27.08 7.13
C ASP A 125 9.18 -27.49 8.57
N THR A 126 10.02 -26.72 9.26
CA THR A 126 10.52 -27.05 10.60
C THR A 126 9.83 -26.25 11.70
N GLY A 127 9.06 -25.22 11.36
CA GLY A 127 8.51 -24.25 12.32
C GLY A 127 9.58 -23.47 13.10
N THR A 128 10.86 -23.60 12.73
CA THR A 128 11.98 -22.95 13.45
C THR A 128 12.30 -21.59 12.85
N ILE A 129 12.80 -20.69 13.70
CA ILE A 129 13.29 -19.39 13.24
C ILE A 129 14.80 -19.44 12.96
N GLY A 130 15.21 -18.72 11.93
CA GLY A 130 16.60 -18.44 11.60
C GLY A 130 16.83 -16.95 11.36
N HIS A 131 18.05 -16.59 10.99
CA HIS A 131 18.38 -15.23 10.59
C HIS A 131 19.00 -15.17 9.19
N ARG A 132 18.80 -14.07 8.46
CA ARG A 132 19.47 -13.78 7.19
C ARG A 132 20.06 -12.37 7.20
N TYR A 133 21.08 -12.15 6.37
CA TYR A 133 21.74 -10.85 6.18
C TYR A 133 22.28 -10.22 7.49
N LEU A 134 22.74 -11.04 8.43
CA LEU A 134 23.33 -10.56 9.68
C LEU A 134 24.58 -9.69 9.43
N ASN A 135 25.30 -9.95 8.33
CA ASN A 135 26.41 -9.13 7.87
C ASN A 135 26.03 -7.69 7.50
N LYS A 136 24.73 -7.38 7.35
CA LYS A 136 24.22 -6.02 7.11
C LYS A 136 23.86 -5.28 8.40
N VAL A 137 23.88 -5.96 9.55
CA VAL A 137 23.65 -5.35 10.86
C VAL A 137 24.93 -4.65 11.30
N SER A 138 24.85 -3.38 11.69
CA SER A 138 26.03 -2.67 12.21
C SER A 138 26.43 -3.22 13.58
N LYS A 139 27.69 -3.00 13.99
CA LYS A 139 28.17 -3.45 15.31
C LYS A 139 27.40 -2.81 16.46
N ALA A 140 26.91 -1.58 16.29
CA ALA A 140 26.14 -0.86 17.30
C ALA A 140 24.72 -1.42 17.47
N GLU A 141 24.09 -1.85 16.37
CA GLU A 141 22.73 -2.42 16.40
C GLU A 141 22.71 -3.92 16.72
N TYR A 142 23.86 -4.60 16.57
CA TYR A 142 23.97 -6.04 16.76
C TYR A 142 23.46 -6.55 18.12
N PRO A 143 23.72 -5.89 19.27
CA PRO A 143 23.17 -6.31 20.55
C PRO A 143 21.63 -6.33 20.54
N ALA A 144 20.99 -5.28 20.01
CA ALA A 144 19.54 -5.21 19.92
C ALA A 144 18.96 -6.34 19.05
N PHE A 145 19.59 -6.62 17.88
CA PHE A 145 19.19 -7.74 17.04
C PHE A 145 19.36 -9.09 17.77
N ARG A 146 20.51 -9.29 18.40
CA ARG A 146 20.87 -10.52 19.12
C ARG A 146 19.87 -10.82 20.23
N ASP A 147 19.53 -9.82 21.03
CA ASP A 147 18.69 -10.00 22.22
C ASP A 147 17.26 -10.38 21.81
N VAL A 148 16.71 -9.68 20.80
CA VAL A 148 15.40 -10.01 20.24
C VAL A 148 15.40 -11.41 19.60
N PHE A 149 16.40 -11.72 18.77
CA PHE A 149 16.49 -13.04 18.13
C PHE A 149 16.62 -14.17 19.16
N ASN A 150 17.47 -14.02 20.17
CA ASN A 150 17.67 -15.05 21.19
C ASN A 150 16.43 -15.25 22.06
N LYS A 151 15.69 -14.18 22.38
CA LYS A 151 14.40 -14.25 23.08
C LYS A 151 13.41 -15.08 22.27
N LEU A 152 13.23 -14.75 21.00
CA LEU A 152 12.30 -15.47 20.11
C LEU A 152 12.73 -16.93 19.88
N ASN A 153 14.04 -17.18 19.78
CA ASN A 153 14.56 -18.52 19.55
C ASN A 153 14.37 -19.42 20.79
N ARG A 154 14.44 -18.85 22.00
CA ARG A 154 14.10 -19.57 23.22
C ARG A 154 12.62 -19.98 23.23
N GLN A 155 11.72 -19.04 22.94
CA GLN A 155 10.27 -19.31 22.86
C GLN A 155 9.93 -20.34 21.77
N CYS A 156 10.60 -20.27 20.62
CA CYS A 156 10.47 -21.25 19.55
C CYS A 156 10.85 -22.66 20.00
N ARG A 157 11.94 -22.79 20.77
CA ARG A 157 12.38 -24.09 21.31
C ARG A 157 11.43 -24.62 22.37
N GLU A 158 10.92 -23.76 23.24
CA GLU A 158 9.95 -24.13 24.26
C GLU A 158 8.66 -24.65 23.61
N LEU A 159 8.16 -24.00 22.57
CA LEU A 159 7.00 -24.47 21.82
C LEU A 159 7.23 -25.82 21.13
N ASN A 160 8.40 -26.01 20.52
CA ASN A 160 8.74 -27.26 19.83
C ASN A 160 9.07 -28.42 20.78
N GLN A 161 9.26 -28.17 22.09
CA GLN A 161 9.44 -29.23 23.09
C GLN A 161 8.11 -29.71 23.69
N VAL A 162 7.05 -28.92 23.55
CA VAL A 162 5.72 -29.20 24.11
C VAL A 162 4.80 -29.88 23.08
N ALA A 163 5.15 -29.82 21.79
CA ALA A 163 4.45 -30.49 20.68
C ALA A 163 5.04 -31.88 20.40
#